data_AF-A0ABD5ZIK4-F1
#
_entry.id   AF-A0ABD5ZIK4-F1
#
_cell.length_a   1.000
_cell.length_b   1.000
_cell.length_c   1.000
_cell.angle_alpha   90.00
_cell.angle_beta   90.00
_cell.angle_gamma   90.00
#
_symmetry.space_group_name_H-M   'P 1'
#
loop_
_entity.id
_entity.type
_entity.pdbx_description
1 polymer ?
#
loop_
_entity_poly.entity_id
_entity_poly.type
_entity_poly.pdbx_seq_one_letter_code
_entity_poly.pdbx_strand_id
1 'polypeptide(L)'
;MALAIRWELGGDWGGYNSTDEETHHALARWSADCAEHVLSYFETEHPDDDRPRRAIEATRGWTRGEVTVGEAVELSRATHAAAREANTEVARQAARAAGHAIATAHVDGHAMGGANYAITAVVADGGSGDAEFEWQREQLPEGLQSVVRGE
;
A
#
# COMPACT_ATOMS: atom_id res chain seq x y z
N MET A 1 -19.12 -1.29 10.68
CA MET A 1 -18.53 -1.25 12.04
C MET A 1 -17.04 -1.02 11.85
N ALA A 2 -16.57 0.19 12.08
CA ALA A 2 -15.21 0.61 11.72
C ALA A 2 -14.18 -0.14 12.57
N LEU A 3 -13.44 -1.07 11.95
CA LEU A 3 -12.29 -1.70 12.55
C LEU A 3 -11.18 -0.66 12.64
N ALA A 4 -11.01 -0.06 13.82
CA ALA A 4 -9.87 0.76 14.16
C ALA A 4 -8.61 -0.10 14.05
N ILE A 5 -7.88 0.05 12.93
CA ILE A 5 -6.67 -0.71 12.68
C ILE A 5 -5.57 -0.17 13.61
N ARG A 6 -5.13 -1.05 14.49
CA ARG A 6 -4.16 -0.82 15.56
C ARG A 6 -2.74 -0.73 14.94
N TRP A 7 -2.25 0.47 14.61
CA TRP A 7 -0.98 0.67 13.87
C TRP A 7 0.09 1.56 14.56
N GLU A 8 0.18 1.64 15.89
CA GLU A 8 1.18 2.55 16.51
C GLU A 8 2.07 1.99 17.63
N LEU A 9 2.07 0.69 17.95
CA LEU A 9 3.01 0.17 18.95
C LEU A 9 3.59 -1.14 18.48
N GLY A 10 4.91 -1.13 18.22
CA GLY A 10 5.75 -2.26 17.82
C GLY A 10 5.34 -3.58 18.45
N GLY A 11 4.49 -4.30 17.73
CA GLY A 11 4.13 -5.67 18.03
C GLY A 11 5.25 -6.56 17.52
N ASP A 12 5.82 -7.31 18.46
CA ASP A 12 6.67 -8.47 18.20
C ASP A 12 5.93 -9.43 17.26
N TRP A 13 6.19 -9.33 15.95
CA TRP A 13 5.99 -10.44 15.03
C TRP A 13 7.08 -11.45 15.34
N GLY A 14 6.85 -12.23 16.40
CA GLY A 14 7.77 -13.24 16.88
C GLY A 14 8.33 -14.06 15.72
N GLY A 15 9.63 -13.88 15.47
CA GLY A 15 10.48 -14.85 14.79
C GLY A 15 10.12 -15.23 13.34
N TYR A 16 9.80 -14.27 12.46
CA TYR A 16 9.69 -14.56 11.03
C TYR A 16 10.75 -13.82 10.20
N ASN A 17 11.77 -14.57 9.78
CA ASN A 17 12.54 -14.28 8.57
C ASN A 17 12.09 -15.34 7.55
N SER A 18 10.97 -15.16 6.84
CA SER A 18 10.46 -16.21 5.95
C SER A 18 9.70 -15.78 4.68
N THR A 19 9.86 -14.55 4.22
CA THR A 19 9.74 -14.31 2.79
C THR A 19 11.16 -14.04 2.29
N ASP A 20 11.62 -14.89 1.38
CA ASP A 20 12.87 -14.63 0.68
C ASP A 20 12.75 -13.30 -0.09
N GLU A 21 13.89 -12.71 -0.48
CA GLU A 21 13.95 -11.41 -1.14
C GLU A 21 13.04 -11.31 -2.37
N GLU A 22 12.87 -12.42 -3.12
CA GLU A 22 11.99 -12.46 -4.29
C GLU A 22 10.52 -12.29 -3.89
N THR A 23 10.08 -13.02 -2.86
CA THR A 23 8.72 -12.88 -2.31
C THR A 23 8.48 -11.48 -1.75
N HIS A 24 9.44 -10.91 -1.03
CA HIS A 24 9.33 -9.55 -0.48
C HIS A 24 9.20 -8.50 -1.58
N HIS A 25 10.03 -8.60 -2.63
CA HIS A 25 9.93 -7.75 -3.80
C HIS A 25 8.62 -7.95 -4.56
N ALA A 26 8.11 -9.17 -4.67
CA ALA A 26 6.82 -9.44 -5.30
C ALA A 26 5.66 -8.78 -4.54
N LEU A 27 5.65 -8.87 -3.21
CA LEU A 27 4.65 -8.22 -2.36
C LEU A 27 4.71 -6.68 -2.46
N ALA A 28 5.91 -6.11 -2.56
CA ALA A 28 6.07 -4.67 -2.75
C ALA A 28 5.53 -4.19 -4.10
N ARG A 29 5.81 -4.93 -5.19
CA ARG A 29 5.26 -4.61 -6.53
C ARG A 29 3.75 -4.70 -6.54
N TRP A 30 3.20 -5.79 -6.00
CA TRP A 30 1.77 -5.98 -5.88
C TRP A 30 1.09 -4.84 -5.08
N SER A 31 1.64 -4.47 -3.92
CA SER A 31 1.13 -3.35 -3.12
C SER A 31 1.18 -2.02 -3.89
N ALA A 32 2.23 -1.79 -4.68
CA ALA A 32 2.33 -0.64 -5.57
C ALA A 32 1.26 -0.64 -6.66
N ASP A 33 0.95 -1.81 -7.25
CA ASP A 33 -0.10 -1.93 -8.26
C ASP A 33 -1.50 -1.66 -7.66
N CYS A 34 -1.78 -2.17 -6.46
CA CYS A 34 -3.00 -1.86 -5.70
C CYS A 34 -3.11 -0.36 -5.42
N ALA A 35 -2.03 0.29 -4.96
CA ALA A 35 -2.02 1.71 -4.69
C ALA A 35 -2.15 2.56 -5.97
N GLU A 36 -1.55 2.13 -7.09
CA GLU A 36 -1.66 2.81 -8.38
C GLU A 36 -3.09 2.77 -8.93
N HIS A 37 -3.80 1.66 -8.75
CA HIS A 37 -5.17 1.51 -9.23
C HIS A 37 -6.13 2.58 -8.65
N VAL A 38 -5.87 3.03 -7.42
CA VAL A 38 -6.68 4.03 -6.71
C VAL A 38 -6.03 5.42 -6.67
N LEU A 39 -4.85 5.61 -7.28
CA LEU A 39 -4.08 6.84 -7.20
C LEU A 39 -4.85 8.07 -7.70
N SER A 40 -5.66 7.89 -8.75
CA SER A 40 -6.44 8.98 -9.34
C SER A 40 -7.41 9.63 -8.35
N TYR A 41 -7.86 8.90 -7.32
CA TYR A 41 -8.71 9.49 -6.29
C TYR A 41 -8.01 10.57 -5.47
N PHE A 42 -6.71 10.40 -5.23
CA PHE A 42 -5.91 11.42 -4.58
C PHE A 42 -5.59 12.57 -5.53
N GLU A 43 -5.13 12.26 -6.74
CA GLU A 43 -4.66 13.28 -7.70
C GLU A 43 -5.77 14.17 -8.25
N THR A 44 -7.00 13.67 -8.30
CA THR A 44 -8.17 14.49 -8.68
C THR A 44 -8.41 15.61 -7.67
N GLU A 45 -8.18 15.35 -6.38
CA GLU A 45 -8.36 16.32 -5.30
C GLU A 45 -7.11 17.19 -5.07
N HIS A 46 -5.92 16.58 -5.20
CA HIS A 46 -4.62 17.22 -4.97
C HIS A 46 -3.71 17.08 -6.21
N PRO A 47 -4.00 17.76 -7.33
CA PRO A 47 -3.27 17.59 -8.58
C PRO A 47 -1.80 18.04 -8.53
N ASP A 48 -1.47 18.93 -7.59
CA ASP A 48 -0.12 19.47 -7.40
C ASP A 48 0.69 18.72 -6.32
N ASP A 49 0.13 17.69 -5.71
CA ASP A 49 0.80 16.89 -4.67
C ASP A 49 1.20 15.51 -5.20
N ASP A 50 2.49 15.37 -5.49
CA ASP A 50 3.05 14.16 -6.08
C ASP A 50 3.48 13.09 -5.06
N ARG A 51 3.30 13.33 -3.75
CA ARG A 51 3.81 12.45 -2.68
C ARG A 51 3.34 10.99 -2.86
N PRO A 52 2.04 10.69 -3.07
CA PRO A 52 1.59 9.31 -3.28
C PRO A 52 2.13 8.66 -4.56
N ARG A 53 2.17 9.39 -5.68
CA ARG A 53 2.74 8.91 -6.94
C ARG A 53 4.21 8.54 -6.77
N ARG A 54 4.98 9.42 -6.14
CA ARG A 54 6.41 9.19 -5.87
C ARG A 54 6.64 7.99 -4.96
N ALA A 55 5.78 7.76 -3.97
CA ALA A 55 5.87 6.57 -3.13
C ALA A 55 5.65 5.27 -3.93
N ILE A 56 4.67 5.24 -4.83
CA ILE A 56 4.42 4.09 -5.71
C ILE A 56 5.63 3.82 -6.62
N GLU A 57 6.15 4.86 -7.27
CA GLU A 57 7.33 4.76 -8.15
C GLU A 57 8.57 4.29 -7.38
N ALA A 58 8.79 4.85 -6.18
CA ALA A 58 9.89 4.47 -5.31
C ALA A 58 9.74 3.04 -4.77
N THR A 59 8.52 2.54 -4.59
CA THR A 59 8.28 1.14 -4.19
C THR A 59 8.85 0.23 -5.27
N ARG A 60 8.55 0.53 -6.53
CA ARG A 60 9.11 -0.20 -7.68
C ARG A 60 10.63 -0.02 -7.77
N GLY A 61 11.15 1.18 -7.50
CA GLY A 61 12.59 1.49 -7.47
C GLY A 61 13.35 0.71 -6.40
N TRP A 62 12.78 0.55 -5.20
CA TRP A 62 13.36 -0.27 -4.14
C TRP A 62 13.55 -1.72 -4.58
N THR A 63 12.56 -2.30 -5.27
CA THR A 63 12.66 -3.67 -5.81
C THR A 63 13.68 -3.84 -6.94
N ARG A 64 14.27 -2.74 -7.43
CA ARG A 64 15.39 -2.69 -8.39
C ARG A 64 16.72 -2.29 -7.75
N GLY A 65 16.74 -2.03 -6.44
CA GLY A 65 17.92 -1.55 -5.71
C GLY A 65 18.23 -0.06 -5.92
N GLU A 66 17.28 0.74 -6.42
CA GLU A 66 17.45 2.17 -6.72
C GLU A 66 17.10 3.08 -5.55
N VAL A 67 16.35 2.55 -4.58
CA VAL A 67 15.87 3.26 -3.39
C VAL A 67 16.33 2.46 -2.18
N THR A 68 16.86 3.14 -1.17
CA THR A 68 17.24 2.52 0.10
C THR A 68 16.03 2.38 1.03
N VAL A 69 16.11 1.46 2.00
CA VAL A 69 15.05 1.33 3.03
C VAL A 69 14.86 2.64 3.81
N GLY A 70 15.93 3.42 4.04
CA GLY A 70 15.84 4.72 4.71
C GLY A 70 15.01 5.73 3.92
N GLU A 71 15.29 5.89 2.62
CA GLU A 71 14.52 6.76 1.72
C GLU A 71 13.06 6.29 1.62
N ALA A 72 12.82 4.98 1.59
CA ALA A 72 11.47 4.41 1.58
C ALA A 72 10.67 4.80 2.84
N VAL A 73 11.30 4.75 4.02
CA VAL A 73 10.65 5.19 5.28
C VAL A 73 10.33 6.69 5.26
N GLU A 74 11.21 7.52 4.71
CA GLU A 74 10.95 8.96 4.57
C GLU A 74 9.78 9.24 3.61
N LEU A 75 9.75 8.58 2.46
CA LEU A 75 8.66 8.68 1.48
C LEU A 75 7.34 8.17 2.06
N SER A 76 7.36 7.08 2.84
CA SER A 76 6.17 6.59 3.55
C SER A 76 5.61 7.65 4.49
N ARG A 77 6.46 8.27 5.32
CA ARG A 77 6.06 9.33 6.26
C ARG A 77 5.49 10.54 5.53
N ALA A 78 6.13 10.99 4.46
CA ALA A 78 5.66 12.11 3.64
C ALA A 78 4.29 11.82 3.02
N THR A 79 4.10 10.60 2.52
CA THR A 79 2.83 10.16 1.91
C THR A 79 1.71 10.04 2.94
N HIS A 80 2.02 9.54 4.14
CA HIS A 80 1.04 9.55 5.24
C HIS A 80 0.72 10.97 5.73
N ALA A 81 1.63 11.94 5.60
CA ALA A 81 1.31 13.34 5.84
C ALA A 81 0.31 13.85 4.78
N ALA A 82 0.54 13.57 3.49
CA ALA A 82 -0.40 13.86 2.41
C ALA A 82 -1.80 13.29 2.68
N ALA A 83 -1.87 12.04 3.16
CA ALA A 83 -3.13 11.42 3.55
C ALA A 83 -3.87 12.15 4.68
N ARG A 84 -3.14 12.74 5.64
CA ARG A 84 -3.74 13.54 6.73
C ARG A 84 -4.25 14.90 6.25
N GLU A 85 -3.64 15.42 5.19
CA GLU A 85 -3.98 16.70 4.56
C GLU A 85 -5.15 16.57 3.56
N ALA A 86 -5.46 15.35 3.10
CA ALA A 86 -6.61 15.09 2.23
C ALA A 86 -7.94 15.49 2.86
N ASN A 87 -8.85 16.07 2.07
CA ASN A 87 -10.17 16.53 2.53
C ASN A 87 -11.20 15.40 2.46
N THR A 88 -11.15 14.55 1.42
CA THR A 88 -12.07 13.41 1.31
C THR A 88 -11.51 12.12 1.91
N GLU A 89 -12.43 11.22 2.29
CA GLU A 89 -12.04 9.88 2.71
C GLU A 89 -11.43 9.08 1.55
N VAL A 90 -11.93 9.25 0.33
CA VAL A 90 -11.44 8.53 -0.86
C VAL A 90 -9.97 8.86 -1.13
N ALA A 91 -9.61 10.16 -1.21
CA ALA A 91 -8.23 10.61 -1.39
C ALA A 91 -7.33 10.16 -0.22
N ARG A 92 -7.82 10.27 1.02
CA ARG A 92 -7.09 9.86 2.22
C ARG A 92 -6.71 8.38 2.18
N GLN A 93 -7.64 7.51 1.78
CA GLN A 93 -7.37 6.07 1.71
C GLN A 93 -6.45 5.73 0.53
N ALA A 94 -6.60 6.38 -0.62
CA ALA A 94 -5.66 6.23 -1.74
C ALA A 94 -4.21 6.61 -1.36
N ALA A 95 -4.02 7.73 -0.65
CA ALA A 95 -2.71 8.12 -0.14
C ALA A 95 -2.17 7.14 0.92
N ARG A 96 -3.03 6.60 1.80
CA ARG A 96 -2.62 5.56 2.75
C ARG A 96 -2.18 4.28 2.04
N ALA A 97 -2.84 3.89 0.96
CA ALA A 97 -2.45 2.74 0.16
C ALA A 97 -1.01 2.92 -0.36
N ALA A 98 -0.71 4.08 -0.96
CA ALA A 98 0.63 4.42 -1.43
C ALA A 98 1.68 4.47 -0.30
N GLY A 99 1.32 5.03 0.86
CA GLY A 99 2.20 5.10 2.03
C GLY A 99 2.59 3.73 2.58
N HIS A 100 1.65 2.77 2.55
CA HIS A 100 1.92 1.38 2.89
C HIS A 100 2.72 0.63 1.82
N ALA A 101 2.47 0.90 0.53
CA ALA A 101 3.23 0.28 -0.55
C ALA A 101 4.74 0.53 -0.40
N ILE A 102 5.15 1.79 -0.17
CA ILE A 102 6.57 2.09 0.04
C ILE A 102 7.09 1.59 1.39
N ALA A 103 6.25 1.53 2.42
CA ALA A 103 6.61 0.96 3.72
C ALA A 103 6.89 -0.56 3.65
N THR A 104 6.42 -1.25 2.61
CA THR A 104 6.78 -2.66 2.36
C THR A 104 8.29 -2.83 2.29
N ALA A 105 9.06 -1.86 1.78
CA ALA A 105 10.52 -1.91 1.78
C ALA A 105 11.15 -2.11 3.17
N HIS A 106 10.49 -1.64 4.24
CA HIS A 106 10.95 -1.81 5.61
C HIS A 106 10.59 -3.19 6.17
N VAL A 107 9.33 -3.62 5.98
CA VAL A 107 8.86 -4.95 6.35
C VAL A 107 7.69 -5.36 5.44
N ASP A 108 7.72 -6.61 4.99
CA ASP A 108 6.78 -7.20 4.03
C ASP A 108 5.30 -7.04 4.41
N GLY A 109 4.98 -7.10 5.70
CA GLY A 109 3.62 -6.97 6.24
C GLY A 109 2.88 -5.68 5.87
N HIS A 110 3.60 -4.60 5.47
CA HIS A 110 2.94 -3.39 4.98
C HIS A 110 2.22 -3.58 3.63
N ALA A 111 2.58 -4.60 2.83
CA ALA A 111 1.95 -4.87 1.55
C ALA A 111 0.43 -5.07 1.68
N MET A 112 0.01 -5.81 2.71
CA MET A 112 -1.41 -6.00 3.03
C MET A 112 -2.11 -4.71 3.41
N GLY A 113 -1.40 -3.79 4.08
CA GLY A 113 -1.95 -2.46 4.38
C GLY A 113 -2.22 -1.65 3.10
N GLY A 114 -1.34 -1.74 2.10
CA GLY A 114 -1.51 -1.07 0.80
C GLY A 114 -2.78 -1.54 0.09
N ALA A 115 -2.91 -2.86 -0.06
CA ALA A 115 -4.08 -3.51 -0.65
C ALA A 115 -5.40 -3.18 0.07
N ASN A 116 -5.42 -3.28 1.41
CA ASN A 116 -6.62 -3.00 2.21
C ASN A 116 -7.07 -1.54 2.10
N TYR A 117 -6.12 -0.59 2.07
CA TYR A 117 -6.47 0.82 1.93
C TYR A 117 -6.92 1.16 0.50
N ALA A 118 -6.42 0.47 -0.53
CA ALA A 118 -6.98 0.58 -1.87
C ALA A 118 -8.44 0.09 -1.94
N ILE A 119 -8.76 -1.07 -1.34
CA ILE A 119 -10.16 -1.54 -1.20
C ILE A 119 -11.00 -0.50 -0.46
N THR A 120 -10.48 0.06 0.64
CA THR A 120 -11.20 1.07 1.42
C THR A 120 -11.45 2.33 0.59
N ALA A 121 -10.52 2.74 -0.27
CA ALA A 121 -10.70 3.87 -1.19
C ALA A 121 -11.81 3.59 -2.21
N VAL A 122 -11.81 2.42 -2.84
CA VAL A 122 -12.87 2.01 -3.79
C VAL A 122 -14.25 1.99 -3.12
N VAL A 123 -14.35 1.42 -1.91
CA VAL A 123 -15.62 1.40 -1.17
C VAL A 123 -16.06 2.81 -0.78
N ALA A 124 -15.13 3.69 -0.41
CA ALA A 124 -15.43 5.08 -0.07
C ALA A 124 -15.94 5.89 -1.30
N ASP A 125 -15.51 5.54 -2.51
CA ASP A 125 -16.01 6.11 -3.78
C ASP A 125 -17.37 5.50 -4.21
N GLY A 126 -17.87 4.50 -3.49
CA GLY A 126 -19.11 3.80 -3.81
C GLY A 126 -18.94 2.61 -4.77
N GLY A 127 -17.71 2.18 -5.04
CA GLY A 127 -17.39 0.98 -5.80
C GLY A 127 -17.56 -0.32 -5.00
N SER A 128 -17.31 -1.45 -5.67
CA SER A 128 -17.37 -2.78 -5.06
C SER A 128 -16.02 -3.19 -4.49
N GLY A 129 -15.95 -3.34 -3.16
CA GLY A 129 -14.75 -3.85 -2.49
C GLY A 129 -14.41 -5.29 -2.89
N ASP A 130 -15.43 -6.12 -3.18
CA ASP A 130 -15.23 -7.50 -3.65
C ASP A 130 -14.59 -7.53 -5.03
N ALA A 131 -15.03 -6.65 -5.94
CA ALA A 131 -14.46 -6.55 -7.28
C ALA A 131 -13.01 -6.03 -7.24
N GLU A 132 -12.72 -5.06 -6.36
CA GLU A 132 -11.35 -4.60 -6.13
C GLU A 132 -10.49 -5.73 -5.56
N PHE A 133 -10.98 -6.46 -4.56
CA PHE A 133 -10.26 -7.59 -4.00
C PHE A 133 -9.96 -8.68 -5.05
N GLU A 134 -10.94 -9.03 -5.90
CA GLU A 134 -10.74 -9.96 -7.00
C GLU A 134 -9.66 -9.47 -7.97
N TRP A 135 -9.72 -8.21 -8.38
CA TRP A 135 -8.70 -7.59 -9.24
C TRP A 135 -7.31 -7.64 -8.60
N GLN A 136 -7.20 -7.29 -7.31
CA GLN A 136 -5.94 -7.34 -6.56
C GLN A 136 -5.38 -8.76 -6.48
N ARG A 137 -6.23 -9.78 -6.31
CA ARG A 137 -5.81 -11.19 -6.31
C ARG A 137 -5.25 -11.62 -7.66
N GLU A 138 -5.82 -11.12 -8.76
CA GLU A 138 -5.32 -11.40 -10.11
C GLU A 138 -3.94 -10.78 -10.37
N GLN A 139 -3.59 -9.70 -9.65
CA GLN A 139 -2.26 -9.08 -9.76
C GLN A 139 -1.18 -9.84 -8.98
N LEU A 140 -1.54 -10.76 -8.07
CA LEU A 140 -0.56 -11.58 -7.34
C LEU A 140 0.01 -12.69 -8.23
N PRO A 141 1.32 -12.97 -8.16
CA PRO A 141 1.89 -14.18 -8.74
C PRO A 141 1.17 -15.44 -8.24
N GLU A 142 1.01 -16.44 -9.12
CA GLU A 142 0.21 -17.67 -8.90
C GLU A 142 0.55 -18.41 -7.59
N GLY A 143 1.79 -18.30 -7.07
CA GLY A 143 2.21 -18.87 -5.79
C GLY A 143 1.85 -18.05 -4.53
N LEU A 144 1.63 -16.75 -4.66
CA LEU A 144 1.38 -15.83 -3.53
C LEU A 144 -0.10 -15.58 -3.26
N GLN A 145 -0.98 -15.99 -4.17
CA GLN A 145 -2.45 -15.92 -4.00
C GLN A 145 -2.97 -16.69 -2.77
N SER A 146 -2.20 -17.65 -2.26
CA SER A 146 -2.52 -18.42 -1.05
C SER A 146 -2.16 -17.71 0.26
N VAL A 147 -1.24 -16.73 0.19
CA VAL A 147 -0.76 -15.90 1.30
C VAL A 147 -1.78 -14.80 1.62
N VAL A 148 -2.41 -14.25 0.59
CA VAL A 148 -3.48 -13.26 0.73
C VAL A 148 -4.82 -14.00 0.85
N ARG A 149 -5.31 -14.17 2.08
CA ARG A 149 -6.65 -14.72 2.34
C ARG A 149 -7.58 -13.60 2.77
N GLY A 150 -8.77 -13.56 2.16
CA GLY A 150 -9.90 -12.85 2.75
C GLY A 150 -10.49 -13.78 3.81
N GLU A 151 -10.35 -13.41 5.09
CA GLU A 151 -11.10 -14.03 6.19
C GLU A 151 -12.29 -13.15 6.58
#